data_AF-A0A9D5ZT42-F1
#
_entry.id   AF-A0A9D5ZT42-F1
#
_cell.length_a   1.000
_cell.length_b   1.000
_cell.length_c   1.000
_cell.angle_alpha   90.00
_cell.angle_beta   90.00
_cell.angle_gamma   90.00
#
_symmetry.space_group_name_H-M   'P 1'
#
loop_
_entity.id
_entity.type
_entity.pdbx_description
1 polymer ?
#
loop_
_entity_poly.entity_id
_entity_poly.type
_entity_poly.pdbx_seq_one_letter_code
_entity_poly.pdbx_strand_id
1 'polypeptide(L)'
;MLSQKIAKLVLSASIGDDQDLKQIPQFLELYNFSLLRLQNGGEILNLTIPKAPESMDNLFKKNWDIWTSIKKSAETIISDKHNIEALNRVKQGSDELLDINDEITYSYEGYFTNKIIFLKRLLIIMLIIDLIIIIIGWILTNLYISIPLKHLSKTVIKIGSGDFNQKILTKHTNDEIGELANSFNT
;
A
#
# COMPACT_ATOMS: atom_id res chain seq x y z
N MET A 1 14.43 -9.88 18.27
CA MET A 1 15.22 -9.13 17.26
C MET A 1 16.61 -9.73 17.11
N LEU A 2 17.21 -9.66 15.91
CA LEU A 2 18.51 -10.25 15.60
C LEU A 2 19.68 -9.62 16.39
N SER A 3 19.69 -8.28 16.56
CA SER A 3 20.69 -7.55 17.36
C SER A 3 20.78 -8.09 18.80
N GLN A 4 19.63 -8.27 19.44
CA GLN A 4 19.52 -8.80 20.80
C GLN A 4 19.91 -10.28 20.89
N LYS A 5 19.60 -11.08 19.85
CA LYS A 5 20.05 -12.48 19.76
C LYS A 5 21.57 -12.58 19.63
N ILE A 6 22.20 -11.71 18.82
CA ILE A 6 23.67 -11.62 18.71
C ILE A 6 24.30 -11.29 20.06
N ALA A 7 23.79 -10.27 20.76
CA ALA A 7 24.30 -9.89 22.08
C ALA A 7 24.18 -11.03 23.12
N LYS A 8 23.05 -11.75 23.11
CA LYS A 8 22.86 -12.93 23.96
C LYS A 8 23.88 -14.04 23.65
N LEU A 9 24.09 -14.37 22.37
CA LEU A 9 25.05 -15.40 21.96
C LEU A 9 26.48 -15.01 22.35
N VAL A 10 26.84 -13.75 22.12
CA VAL A 10 28.15 -13.20 22.51
C VAL A 10 28.38 -13.30 24.01
N LEU A 11 27.37 -12.94 24.83
CA LEU A 11 27.46 -13.06 26.28
C LEU A 11 27.60 -14.53 26.71
N SER A 12 26.78 -15.42 26.15
CA SER A 12 26.80 -16.86 26.43
C SER A 12 28.16 -17.49 26.08
N ALA A 13 28.72 -17.11 24.93
CA ALA A 13 30.04 -17.56 24.51
C ALA A 13 31.16 -17.08 25.44
N SER A 14 31.06 -15.84 25.95
CA SER A 14 32.05 -15.28 26.88
C SER A 14 32.08 -15.98 28.25
N ILE A 15 30.98 -16.62 28.65
CA ILE A 15 30.88 -17.39 29.91
C ILE A 15 31.19 -18.88 29.72
N GLY A 16 31.54 -19.31 28.50
CA GLY A 16 32.06 -20.66 28.22
C GLY A 16 31.17 -21.55 27.35
N ASP A 17 30.08 -21.04 26.77
CA ASP A 17 29.27 -21.83 25.82
C ASP A 17 29.87 -21.77 24.40
N ASP A 18 30.72 -22.76 24.09
CA ASP A 18 31.37 -22.87 22.78
C ASP A 18 30.38 -23.26 21.64
N GLN A 19 29.15 -23.71 21.93
CA GLN A 19 28.13 -23.95 20.90
C GLN A 19 27.52 -22.63 20.43
N ASP A 20 27.27 -21.71 21.35
CA ASP A 20 26.77 -20.38 21.01
C ASP A 20 27.81 -19.56 20.24
N LEU A 21 29.11 -19.72 20.55
CA LEU A 21 30.21 -19.12 19.80
C LEU A 21 30.15 -19.47 18.30
N LYS A 22 29.85 -20.74 17.97
CA LYS A 22 29.75 -21.24 16.59
C LYS A 22 28.55 -20.67 15.82
N GLN A 23 27.52 -20.20 16.52
CA GLN A 23 26.33 -19.63 15.90
C GLN A 23 26.49 -18.14 15.56
N ILE A 24 27.37 -17.40 16.26
CA ILE A 24 27.56 -15.96 16.08
C ILE A 24 27.73 -15.57 14.59
N PRO A 25 28.63 -16.20 13.80
CA PRO A 25 28.83 -15.83 12.39
C PRO A 25 27.54 -15.89 11.56
N GLN A 26 26.72 -16.92 11.76
CA GLN A 26 25.46 -17.07 11.04
C GLN A 26 24.50 -15.92 11.33
N PHE A 27 24.37 -15.52 12.60
CA PHE A 27 23.50 -14.41 12.98
C PHE A 27 24.04 -13.06 12.52
N LEU A 28 25.37 -12.90 12.47
CA LEU A 28 25.98 -11.69 11.92
C LEU A 28 25.64 -11.53 10.43
N GLU A 29 25.82 -12.61 9.65
CA GLU A 29 25.50 -12.59 8.23
C GLU A 29 24.00 -12.44 7.98
N LEU A 30 23.14 -13.05 8.80
CA LEU A 30 21.69 -12.87 8.70
C LEU A 30 21.27 -11.42 8.95
N TYR A 31 21.84 -10.74 9.93
CA TYR A 31 21.57 -9.31 10.16
C TYR A 31 22.05 -8.48 8.97
N ASN A 32 23.29 -8.70 8.52
CA ASN A 32 23.88 -7.98 7.38
C ASN A 32 23.04 -8.13 6.11
N PHE A 33 22.63 -9.35 5.79
CA PHE A 33 21.75 -9.64 4.67
C PHE A 33 20.40 -8.94 4.81
N SER A 34 19.79 -9.02 5.99
CA SER A 34 18.48 -8.40 6.26
C SER A 34 18.53 -6.88 6.10
N LEU A 35 19.55 -6.23 6.67
CA LEU A 35 19.73 -4.78 6.56
C LEU A 35 19.97 -4.34 5.10
N LEU A 36 20.82 -5.07 4.38
CA LEU A 36 21.10 -4.81 2.98
C LEU A 36 19.84 -4.89 2.12
N ARG A 37 19.03 -5.94 2.31
CA ARG A 37 17.79 -6.14 1.57
C ARG A 37 16.71 -5.14 1.96
N LEU A 38 16.63 -4.77 3.23
CA LEU A 38 15.67 -3.77 3.70
C LEU A 38 15.98 -2.38 3.11
N GLN A 39 17.25 -2.05 2.91
CA GLN A 39 17.65 -0.77 2.32
C GLN A 39 17.53 -0.76 0.80
N ASN A 40 18.09 -1.78 0.13
CA ASN A 40 18.25 -1.78 -1.32
C ASN A 40 17.13 -2.49 -2.07
N GLY A 41 16.28 -3.22 -1.36
CA GLY A 41 15.28 -4.11 -1.95
C GLY A 41 15.89 -5.38 -2.57
N GLY A 42 15.10 -6.03 -3.40
CA GLY A 42 15.43 -7.28 -4.08
C GLY A 42 14.51 -8.43 -3.65
N GLU A 43 14.93 -9.66 -3.90
CA GLU A 43 14.09 -10.82 -3.63
C GLU A 43 14.46 -11.49 -2.30
N ILE A 44 13.44 -11.75 -1.48
CA ILE A 44 13.53 -12.57 -0.27
C ILE A 44 12.37 -13.56 -0.30
N LEU A 45 12.63 -14.87 -0.21
CA LEU A 45 11.60 -15.91 -0.13
C LEU A 45 10.54 -15.78 -1.25
N ASN A 46 10.98 -15.52 -2.49
CA ASN A 46 10.13 -15.27 -3.66
C ASN A 46 9.23 -14.01 -3.57
N LEU A 47 9.49 -13.13 -2.61
CA LEU A 47 8.85 -11.82 -2.50
C LEU A 47 9.83 -10.74 -2.96
N THR A 48 9.37 -9.88 -3.86
CA THR A 48 10.12 -8.68 -4.26
C THR A 48 9.87 -7.57 -3.25
N ILE A 49 10.93 -7.17 -2.56
CA ILE A 49 10.94 -6.05 -1.62
C ILE A 49 11.41 -4.80 -2.38
N PRO A 50 10.66 -3.69 -2.35
CA PRO A 50 11.10 -2.45 -2.97
C PRO A 50 12.29 -1.85 -2.21
N LYS A 51 13.07 -1.03 -2.90
CA LYS A 51 14.09 -0.20 -2.26
C LYS A 51 13.45 0.68 -1.17
N ALA A 52 14.17 0.90 -0.07
CA ALA A 52 13.77 1.85 0.95
C ALA A 52 13.55 3.26 0.36
N PRO A 53 12.57 4.02 0.87
CA PRO A 53 12.41 5.42 0.51
C PRO A 53 13.64 6.26 0.86
N GLU A 54 14.02 7.20 0.00
CA GLU A 54 15.18 8.10 0.20
C GLU A 54 15.11 8.88 1.52
N SER A 55 13.89 9.16 2.01
CA SER A 55 13.68 9.81 3.31
C SER A 55 14.27 9.04 4.49
N MET A 56 14.60 7.75 4.33
CA MET A 56 15.17 6.90 5.36
C MET A 56 16.69 6.72 5.24
N ASP A 57 17.35 7.31 4.22
CA ASP A 57 18.78 7.08 3.95
C ASP A 57 19.67 7.37 5.16
N ASN A 58 19.36 8.43 5.92
CA ASN A 58 20.08 8.78 7.15
C ASN A 58 19.91 7.73 8.26
N LEU A 59 18.72 7.14 8.39
CA LEU A 59 18.46 6.09 9.38
C LEU A 59 19.25 4.83 9.05
N PHE A 60 19.25 4.43 7.77
CA PHE A 60 20.04 3.28 7.31
C PHE A 60 21.54 3.53 7.45
N LYS A 61 22.02 4.74 7.14
CA LYS A 61 23.43 5.11 7.36
C LYS A 61 23.82 4.96 8.83
N LYS A 62 23.03 5.54 9.75
CA LYS A 62 23.26 5.42 11.20
C LYS A 62 23.24 3.94 11.65
N ASN A 63 22.31 3.14 11.12
CA ASN A 63 22.25 1.71 11.40
C ASN A 63 23.53 0.97 10.94
N TRP A 64 24.00 1.24 9.71
CA TRP A 64 25.24 0.68 9.19
C TRP A 64 26.48 1.06 10.01
N ASP A 65 26.55 2.31 10.47
CA ASP A 65 27.67 2.80 11.30
C ASP A 65 27.73 2.04 12.64
N ILE A 66 26.57 1.91 13.31
CA ILE A 66 26.45 1.16 14.57
C ILE A 66 26.74 -0.33 14.33
N TRP A 67 26.13 -0.91 13.29
CA TRP A 67 26.27 -2.32 12.92
C TRP A 67 27.71 -2.71 12.64
N THR A 68 28.44 -1.92 11.86
CA THR A 68 29.84 -2.21 11.49
C THR A 68 30.73 -2.30 12.72
N SER A 69 30.49 -1.41 13.70
CA SER A 69 31.21 -1.43 14.98
C SER A 69 30.90 -2.69 15.80
N ILE A 70 29.63 -3.08 15.90
CA ILE A 70 29.20 -4.29 16.63
C ILE A 70 29.71 -5.57 15.95
N LYS A 71 29.64 -5.64 14.62
CA LYS A 71 30.14 -6.78 13.84
C LYS A 71 31.61 -7.03 14.16
N LYS A 72 32.43 -5.99 14.12
CA LYS A 72 33.86 -6.08 14.47
C LYS A 72 34.08 -6.55 15.91
N SER A 73 33.31 -6.05 16.87
CA SER A 73 33.40 -6.49 18.27
C SER A 73 32.97 -7.95 18.44
N ALA A 74 31.92 -8.39 17.77
CA ALA A 74 31.50 -9.79 17.80
C ALA A 74 32.53 -10.73 17.16
N GLU A 75 33.16 -10.33 16.05
CA GLU A 75 34.28 -11.06 15.42
C GLU A 75 35.51 -11.15 16.33
N THR A 76 35.77 -10.09 17.11
CA THR A 76 36.82 -10.11 18.13
C THR A 76 36.55 -11.16 19.19
N ILE A 77 35.29 -11.32 19.63
CA ILE A 77 34.89 -12.31 20.65
C ILE A 77 34.98 -13.74 20.12
N ILE A 78 34.76 -13.95 18.83
CA ILE A 78 35.00 -15.24 18.17
C ILE A 78 36.48 -15.66 18.32
N SER A 79 37.41 -14.70 18.28
CA SER A 79 38.85 -14.96 18.40
C SER A 79 39.36 -14.96 19.85
N ASP A 80 38.81 -14.07 20.67
CA ASP A 80 39.13 -13.90 22.09
C ASP A 80 37.85 -13.74 22.91
N LYS A 81 37.35 -14.87 23.42
CA LYS A 81 36.07 -14.93 24.13
C LYS A 81 36.02 -14.13 25.43
N HIS A 82 37.16 -13.75 26.00
CA HIS A 82 37.23 -13.00 27.26
C HIS A 82 37.49 -11.50 27.04
N ASN A 83 37.40 -11.02 25.80
CA ASN A 83 37.58 -9.60 25.51
C ASN A 83 36.39 -8.77 26.06
N ILE A 84 36.59 -8.19 27.26
CA ILE A 84 35.56 -7.43 27.99
C ILE A 84 35.15 -6.15 27.24
N GLU A 85 36.09 -5.49 26.56
CA GLU A 85 35.79 -4.28 25.79
C GLU A 85 34.85 -4.58 24.62
N ALA A 86 35.16 -5.65 23.87
CA ALA A 86 34.31 -6.11 22.79
C ALA A 86 32.93 -6.54 23.29
N LEU A 87 32.87 -7.26 24.42
CA LEU A 87 31.61 -7.69 25.04
C LEU A 87 30.72 -6.48 25.41
N ASN A 88 31.30 -5.48 26.07
CA ASN A 88 30.59 -4.26 26.45
C ASN A 88 30.10 -3.49 25.23
N ARG A 89 30.92 -3.41 24.16
CA ARG A 89 30.53 -2.74 22.93
C ARG A 89 29.36 -3.45 22.24
N VAL A 90 29.38 -4.79 22.17
CA VAL A 90 28.24 -5.55 21.61
C VAL A 90 26.97 -5.32 22.43
N LYS A 91 27.08 -5.32 23.76
CA LYS A 91 25.92 -5.09 24.65
C LYS A 91 25.31 -3.72 24.42
N GLN A 92 26.10 -2.65 24.55
CA GLN A 92 25.64 -1.27 24.35
C GLN A 92 25.11 -1.05 22.93
N GLY A 93 25.85 -1.55 21.93
CA GLY A 93 25.45 -1.43 20.54
C GLY A 93 24.17 -2.19 20.20
N SER A 94 23.84 -3.26 20.93
CA SER A 94 22.61 -4.01 20.71
C SER A 94 21.36 -3.17 21.02
N ASP A 95 21.44 -2.35 22.07
CA ASP A 95 20.37 -1.42 22.45
C ASP A 95 20.29 -0.26 21.45
N GLU A 96 21.44 0.32 21.06
CA GLU A 96 21.50 1.33 19.99
C GLU A 96 20.91 0.82 18.66
N LEU A 97 21.18 -0.45 18.31
CA LEU A 97 20.62 -1.10 17.13
C LEU A 97 19.12 -1.35 17.27
N LEU A 98 18.64 -1.69 18.47
CA LEU A 98 17.22 -1.87 18.72
C LEU A 98 16.49 -0.53 18.47
N ASP A 99 16.97 0.55 19.06
CA ASP A 99 16.38 1.88 18.94
C ASP A 99 16.30 2.34 17.47
N ILE A 100 17.41 2.23 16.71
CA ILE A 100 17.41 2.66 15.31
C ILE A 100 16.56 1.72 14.42
N ASN A 101 16.46 0.42 14.74
CA ASN A 101 15.57 -0.49 14.02
C ASN A 101 14.09 -0.19 14.30
N ASP A 102 13.76 0.25 15.52
CA ASP A 102 12.43 0.72 15.86
C ASP A 102 12.10 2.02 15.13
N GLU A 103 13.04 2.97 15.05
CA GLU A 103 12.89 4.19 14.24
C GLU A 103 12.67 3.87 12.74
N ILE A 104 13.42 2.91 12.17
CA ILE A 104 13.22 2.44 10.79
C ILE A 104 11.84 1.81 10.61
N THR A 105 11.42 0.96 11.56
CA THR A 105 10.10 0.31 11.53
C THR A 105 8.97 1.34 11.56
N TYR A 106 9.04 2.31 12.48
CA TYR A 106 8.08 3.40 12.59
C TYR A 106 8.04 4.27 11.31
N SER A 107 9.21 4.53 10.70
CA SER A 107 9.29 5.29 9.45
C SER A 107 8.59 4.56 8.30
N TYR A 108 8.73 3.24 8.22
CA TYR A 108 8.01 2.40 7.26
C TYR A 108 6.51 2.40 7.50
N GLU A 109 6.08 2.26 8.75
CA GLU A 109 4.67 2.34 9.11
C GLU A 109 4.06 3.68 8.68
N GLY A 110 4.74 4.79 8.97
CA GLY A 110 4.31 6.12 8.53
C GLY A 110 4.26 6.25 7.01
N TYR A 111 5.28 5.78 6.31
CA TYR A 111 5.35 5.82 4.84
C TYR A 111 4.19 5.04 4.18
N PHE A 112 3.92 3.82 4.63
CA PHE A 112 2.85 2.98 4.08
C PHE A 112 1.47 3.44 4.51
N THR A 113 1.29 3.87 5.76
CA THR A 113 0.01 4.39 6.26
C THR A 113 -0.44 5.61 5.46
N ASN A 114 0.48 6.54 5.16
CA ASN A 114 0.18 7.71 4.33
C ASN A 114 -0.26 7.33 2.91
N LYS A 115 0.38 6.33 2.29
CA LYS A 115 -0.06 5.82 0.98
C LYS A 115 -1.45 5.19 1.03
N ILE A 116 -1.73 4.40 2.07
CA ILE A 116 -3.05 3.77 2.25
C ILE A 116 -4.14 4.83 2.44
N ILE A 117 -3.88 5.86 3.26
CA ILE A 117 -4.82 6.97 3.47
C ILE A 117 -5.06 7.72 2.15
N PHE A 118 -4.00 8.00 1.38
CA PHE A 118 -4.12 8.63 0.07
C PHE A 118 -5.01 7.82 -0.88
N LEU A 119 -4.74 6.51 -1.01
CA LEU A 119 -5.51 5.62 -1.87
C LEU A 119 -6.97 5.51 -1.44
N LYS A 120 -7.26 5.41 -0.14
CA LYS A 120 -8.63 5.41 0.39
C LYS A 120 -9.38 6.69 0.05
N ARG A 121 -8.73 7.85 0.17
CA ARG A 121 -9.33 9.14 -0.20
C ARG A 121 -9.64 9.21 -1.69
N LEU A 122 -8.73 8.76 -2.55
CA LEU A 122 -8.95 8.70 -3.99
C LEU A 122 -10.14 7.78 -4.33
N LEU A 123 -10.22 6.61 -3.70
CA LEU A 123 -11.33 5.68 -3.88
C LEU A 123 -12.69 6.29 -3.52
N ILE A 124 -12.77 7.02 -2.40
CA ILE A 124 -14.00 7.71 -1.99
C ILE A 124 -14.41 8.78 -3.01
N ILE A 125 -13.45 9.54 -3.54
CA ILE A 125 -13.73 10.56 -4.57
C ILE A 125 -14.28 9.89 -5.85
N MET A 126 -13.67 8.79 -6.30
CA MET A 126 -14.16 8.05 -7.47
C MET A 126 -15.56 7.51 -7.25
N LEU A 127 -15.84 6.94 -6.07
CA LEU A 127 -17.18 6.45 -5.72
C LEU A 127 -18.23 7.57 -5.78
N ILE A 128 -17.90 8.77 -5.31
CA ILE A 128 -18.81 9.93 -5.39
C ILE A 128 -19.07 10.31 -6.84
N ILE A 129 -18.04 10.31 -7.69
CA ILE A 129 -18.17 10.61 -9.13
C ILE A 129 -19.08 9.57 -9.80
N ASP A 130 -18.88 8.28 -9.53
CA ASP A 130 -19.71 7.21 -10.08
C ASP A 130 -21.18 7.37 -9.68
N LEU A 131 -21.46 7.70 -8.41
CA LEU A 131 -22.81 7.98 -7.95
C LEU A 131 -23.43 9.19 -8.67
N ILE A 132 -22.67 10.25 -8.89
CA ILE A 132 -23.13 11.43 -9.65
C ILE A 132 -23.47 11.03 -11.08
N ILE A 133 -22.63 10.24 -11.75
CA ILE A 133 -22.87 9.76 -13.12
C ILE A 133 -24.15 8.92 -13.17
N ILE A 134 -24.37 8.03 -12.20
CA ILE A 134 -25.60 7.22 -12.12
C ILE A 134 -26.83 8.11 -11.95
N ILE A 135 -26.77 9.11 -11.05
CA ILE A 135 -27.89 10.03 -10.81
C ILE A 135 -28.19 10.85 -12.08
N ILE A 136 -27.16 11.39 -12.74
CA ILE A 136 -27.30 12.14 -13.98
C ILE A 136 -27.88 11.24 -15.07
N GLY A 137 -27.34 10.03 -15.24
CA GLY A 137 -27.84 9.05 -16.21
C GLY A 137 -29.31 8.70 -15.97
N TRP A 138 -29.71 8.53 -14.71
CA TRP A 138 -31.10 8.30 -14.34
C TRP A 138 -32.00 9.50 -14.67
N ILE A 139 -31.57 10.73 -14.36
CA ILE A 139 -32.31 11.96 -14.68
C ILE A 139 -32.48 12.11 -16.20
N LEU A 140 -31.39 11.97 -16.96
CA LEU A 140 -31.41 12.08 -18.42
C LEU A 140 -32.31 11.01 -19.05
N THR A 141 -32.19 9.76 -18.60
CA THR A 141 -33.04 8.65 -19.08
C THR A 141 -34.51 8.92 -18.77
N ASN A 142 -34.82 9.46 -17.59
CA ASN A 142 -36.20 9.77 -17.24
C ASN A 142 -36.77 10.92 -18.09
N LEU A 143 -35.99 12.00 -18.25
CA LEU A 143 -36.43 13.22 -18.92
C LEU A 143 -36.52 13.07 -20.44
N TYR A 144 -35.49 12.49 -21.07
CA TYR A 144 -35.37 12.44 -22.53
C TYR A 144 -35.93 11.15 -23.14
N ILE A 145 -35.91 10.03 -22.42
CA ILE A 145 -36.37 8.74 -22.96
C ILE A 145 -37.74 8.35 -22.38
N SER A 146 -37.81 8.19 -21.05
CA SER A 146 -38.95 7.53 -20.39
C SER A 146 -40.24 8.34 -20.48
N ILE A 147 -40.18 9.66 -20.23
CA ILE A 147 -41.36 10.53 -20.30
C ILE A 147 -41.89 10.63 -21.75
N PRO A 148 -41.08 11.00 -22.77
CA PRO A 148 -41.57 11.07 -24.16
C PRO A 148 -42.13 9.74 -24.67
N LEU A 149 -41.47 8.61 -24.39
CA LEU A 149 -41.95 7.29 -24.81
C LEU A 149 -43.30 6.94 -24.19
N LYS A 150 -43.53 7.31 -22.92
CA LYS A 150 -44.82 7.11 -22.24
C LYS A 150 -45.93 7.97 -22.85
N HIS A 151 -45.62 9.20 -23.27
CA HIS A 151 -46.56 10.05 -23.98
C HIS A 151 -46.90 9.49 -25.36
N LEU A 152 -45.88 9.08 -26.13
CA LEU A 152 -46.04 8.45 -27.43
C LEU A 152 -46.91 7.19 -27.32
N SER A 153 -46.59 6.29 -26.41
CA SER A 153 -47.37 5.06 -26.15
C SER A 153 -48.83 5.36 -25.82
N LYS A 154 -49.11 6.33 -24.94
CA LYS A 154 -50.49 6.72 -24.60
C LYS A 154 -51.26 7.29 -25.79
N THR A 155 -50.62 8.10 -26.62
CA THR A 155 -51.26 8.69 -27.79
C THR A 155 -51.56 7.63 -28.84
N VAL A 156 -50.63 6.72 -29.11
CA VAL A 156 -50.82 5.60 -30.04
C VAL A 156 -51.97 4.69 -29.59
N ILE A 157 -52.10 4.40 -28.29
CA ILE A 157 -53.23 3.61 -27.75
C ILE A 157 -54.57 4.29 -28.05
N LYS A 158 -54.67 5.63 -27.88
CA LYS A 158 -55.90 6.37 -28.18
C LYS A 158 -56.27 6.35 -29.67
N ILE A 159 -55.27 6.53 -30.54
CA ILE A 159 -55.45 6.44 -31.99
C ILE A 159 -55.91 5.02 -32.36
N GLY A 160 -55.27 3.99 -31.80
CA GLY A 160 -55.66 2.60 -31.99
C GLY A 160 -57.09 2.27 -31.49
N SER A 161 -57.60 3.03 -30.52
CA SER A 161 -59.00 2.94 -30.06
C SER A 161 -60.00 3.74 -30.92
N GLY A 162 -59.56 4.34 -32.02
CA GLY A 162 -60.40 5.05 -32.99
C GLY A 162 -60.45 6.58 -32.82
N ASP A 163 -59.69 7.17 -31.90
CA ASP A 163 -59.59 8.62 -31.74
C ASP A 163 -58.43 9.19 -32.58
N PHE A 164 -58.71 9.41 -33.87
CA PHE A 164 -57.74 9.92 -34.86
C PHE A 164 -57.46 11.43 -34.75
N ASN A 165 -58.12 12.15 -33.84
CA ASN A 165 -57.88 13.59 -33.66
C ASN A 165 -56.66 13.89 -32.78
N GLN A 166 -56.02 12.86 -32.22
CA GLN A 166 -54.84 13.01 -31.37
C GLN A 166 -53.57 13.20 -32.22
N LYS A 167 -52.70 14.14 -31.84
CA LYS A 167 -51.36 14.32 -32.40
C LYS A 167 -50.29 14.01 -31.36
N ILE A 168 -49.19 13.41 -31.78
CA ILE A 168 -48.05 13.14 -30.91
C ILE A 168 -47.23 14.42 -30.78
N LEU A 169 -47.43 15.16 -29.69
CA LEU A 169 -46.64 16.34 -29.36
C LEU A 169 -45.38 15.91 -28.62
N THR A 170 -44.29 15.64 -29.34
CA THR A 170 -42.97 15.55 -28.72
C THR A 170 -42.42 16.95 -28.51
N LYS A 171 -42.03 17.26 -27.27
CA LYS A 171 -41.44 18.54 -26.92
C LYS A 171 -39.98 18.53 -27.36
N HIS A 172 -39.70 19.01 -28.57
CA HIS A 172 -38.36 19.30 -29.13
C HIS A 172 -37.27 18.28 -28.77
N THR A 173 -37.51 17.00 -29.03
CA THR A 173 -36.43 16.00 -29.00
C THR A 173 -35.87 15.89 -30.42
N ASN A 174 -34.62 16.31 -30.62
CA ASN A 174 -33.91 16.15 -31.91
C ASN A 174 -33.21 14.77 -31.98
N ASP A 175 -33.84 13.76 -31.37
CA ASP A 175 -33.35 12.39 -31.24
C ASP A 175 -34.29 11.40 -31.97
N GLU A 176 -33.99 10.11 -31.87
CA GLU A 176 -34.75 9.03 -32.52
C GLU A 176 -36.24 9.01 -32.09
N ILE A 177 -36.55 9.44 -30.87
CA ILE A 177 -37.94 9.51 -30.38
C ILE A 177 -38.70 10.65 -31.05
N GLY A 178 -38.02 11.78 -31.30
CA GLY A 178 -38.60 12.91 -32.02
C GLY A 178 -38.90 12.59 -33.48
N GLU A 179 -37.97 11.91 -34.16
CA GLU A 179 -38.17 11.47 -35.54
C GLU A 179 -39.37 10.52 -35.65
N LEU A 180 -39.46 9.54 -34.75
CA LEU A 180 -40.59 8.60 -34.70
C LEU A 180 -41.93 9.32 -34.53
N ALA A 181 -42.01 10.30 -33.63
CA ALA A 181 -43.22 11.07 -33.40
C ALA A 181 -43.65 11.89 -34.63
N ASN A 182 -42.69 12.44 -35.38
CA ASN A 182 -42.97 13.19 -36.61
C ASN A 182 -43.49 12.26 -37.72
N SER A 183 -42.89 11.08 -37.89
CA SER A 183 -43.36 10.09 -38.85
C SER A 183 -44.79 9.62 -38.56
N PHE A 184 -45.17 9.50 -37.28
CA PHE A 184 -46.53 9.11 -36.89
C PHE A 184 -47.60 10.19 -37.15
N ASN A 185 -47.19 11.47 -37.23
CA ASN A 185 -48.10 12.59 -37.43
C ASN A 185 -48.30 12.96 -38.91
N THR A 186 -47.57 12.31 -39.82
CA THR A 186 -47.64 12.52 -41.28
C THR A 186 -48.54 11.47 -41.91
#